data_AF-A0A660MDH6-F1
#
_entry.id   AF-A0A660MDH6-F1
#
_cell.length_a   1.000
_cell.length_b   1.000
_cell.length_c   1.000
_cell.angle_alpha   90.00
_cell.angle_beta   90.00
_cell.angle_gamma   90.00
#
_symmetry.space_group_name_H-M   'P 1'
#
loop_
_entity.id
_entity.type
_entity.pdbx_description
1 polymer ?
#
loop_
_entity_poly.entity_id
_entity_poly.type
_entity_poly.pdbx_seq_one_letter_code
_entity_poly.pdbx_strand_id
1 'polypeptide(L)'
;MQRHLDDLARALEHHHWHIIATDENVPGGYSALWQICRYQRLEWRYTLVFEGLDADGILPPAKSYGCHLLEAPAISLYFSKNNPRAWRECLAAFIERLNALPPIYISYKAHRRRPYAV
;
A
#
# COMPACT_ATOMS: atom_id res chain seq x y z
N MET A 1 -9.95 14.24 9.94
CA MET A 1 -9.45 13.11 10.76
C MET A 1 -9.00 11.99 9.83
N GLN A 2 -7.70 11.65 9.83
CA GLN A 2 -7.09 10.60 8.99
C GLN A 2 -6.80 9.31 9.79
N ARG A 3 -7.55 9.06 10.86
CA ARG A 3 -7.27 8.01 11.86
C ARG A 3 -6.97 6.62 11.26
N HIS A 4 -7.62 6.25 10.17
CA HIS A 4 -7.41 4.96 9.51
C HIS A 4 -6.04 4.85 8.84
N LEU A 5 -5.53 5.93 8.23
CA LEU A 5 -4.18 5.98 7.67
C LEU A 5 -3.13 5.94 8.77
N ASP A 6 -3.36 6.67 9.87
CA ASP A 6 -2.47 6.66 11.04
C ASP A 6 -2.43 5.28 11.71
N ASP A 7 -3.58 4.60 11.80
CA ASP A 7 -3.69 3.24 12.33
C ASP A 7 -2.97 2.24 11.42
N LEU A 8 -3.16 2.36 10.09
CA LEU A 8 -2.47 1.52 9.11
C LEU A 8 -0.96 1.72 9.14
N ALA A 9 -0.48 2.96 9.14
CA ALA A 9 0.95 3.27 9.21
C ALA A 9 1.58 2.70 10.49
N ARG A 10 0.94 2.90 11.64
CA ARG A 10 1.41 2.34 12.92
C ARG A 10 1.41 0.81 12.92
N ALA A 11 0.39 0.17 12.35
CA ALA A 11 0.33 -1.28 12.25
C ALA A 11 1.43 -1.83 11.32
N LEU A 12 1.70 -1.17 10.20
CA LEU A 12 2.81 -1.53 9.32
C LEU A 12 4.15 -1.45 10.07
N GLU A 13 4.43 -0.32 10.71
CA GLU A 13 5.67 -0.12 11.47
C GLU A 13 5.84 -1.15 12.60
N HIS A 14 4.77 -1.41 13.36
CA HIS A 14 4.79 -2.39 14.44
C HIS A 14 5.14 -3.80 13.97
N HIS A 15 4.77 -4.15 12.74
CA HIS A 15 5.07 -5.45 12.13
C HIS A 15 6.29 -5.41 11.19
N HIS A 16 7.20 -4.44 11.38
CA HIS A 16 8.46 -4.29 10.66
C HIS A 16 8.32 -4.02 9.15
N TRP A 17 7.21 -3.39 8.76
CA TRP A 17 7.01 -2.82 7.43
C TRP A 17 7.29 -1.33 7.46
N HIS A 18 8.08 -0.86 6.50
CA HIS A 18 8.42 0.54 6.33
C HIS A 18 7.75 1.09 5.10
N ILE A 19 7.10 2.25 5.24
CA ILE A 19 6.66 3.07 4.12
C ILE A 19 7.88 3.82 3.62
N ILE A 20 8.29 3.56 2.38
CA ILE A 20 9.49 4.14 1.77
C ILE A 20 9.18 5.26 0.78
N ALA A 21 7.96 5.29 0.24
CA ALA A 21 7.48 6.35 -0.62
C ALA A 21 5.96 6.41 -0.58
N THR A 22 5.43 7.62 -0.75
CA THR A 22 3.99 7.89 -0.88
C THR A 22 3.79 8.81 -2.07
N ASP A 23 2.89 8.44 -2.98
CA ASP A 23 2.52 9.26 -4.13
C ASP A 23 1.00 9.47 -4.12
N GLU A 24 0.55 10.73 -4.12
CA GLU A 24 -0.87 11.10 -4.18
C GLU A 24 -1.28 11.56 -5.59
N ASN A 25 -0.33 11.76 -6.50
CA ASN A 25 -0.58 12.21 -7.88
C ASN A 25 -0.55 11.03 -8.85
N VAL A 26 -1.36 10.02 -8.56
CA VAL A 26 -1.30 8.74 -9.24
C VAL A 26 -2.21 8.72 -10.47
N PRO A 27 -1.70 8.36 -11.67
CA PRO A 27 -2.56 8.09 -12.81
C PRO A 27 -3.41 6.83 -12.58
N GLY A 28 -4.66 6.83 -13.02
CA GLY A 28 -5.51 5.63 -13.04
C GLY A 28 -6.63 5.56 -12.00
N GLY A 29 -7.04 6.68 -11.40
CA GLY A 29 -8.25 6.71 -10.55
C GLY A 29 -8.01 6.40 -9.07
N TYR A 30 -6.75 6.28 -8.64
CA TYR A 30 -6.39 5.96 -7.27
C TYR A 30 -6.10 7.21 -6.45
N SER A 31 -6.46 7.16 -5.16
CA SER A 31 -6.22 8.25 -4.21
C SER A 31 -4.75 8.42 -3.86
N ALA A 32 -4.02 7.31 -3.75
CA ALA A 32 -2.59 7.28 -3.43
C ALA A 32 -1.96 5.92 -3.73
N LEU A 33 -0.64 5.90 -3.84
CA LEU A 33 0.22 4.73 -3.77
C LEU A 33 1.17 4.86 -2.59
N TRP A 34 1.25 3.85 -1.74
CA TRP A 34 2.32 3.73 -0.75
C TRP A 34 3.20 2.55 -1.11
N GLN A 35 4.49 2.82 -1.27
CA GLN A 35 5.49 1.77 -1.41
C GLN A 35 5.94 1.35 -0.02
N ILE A 36 5.86 0.05 0.26
CA ILE A 36 6.28 -0.53 1.53
C ILE A 36 7.35 -1.61 1.32
N CYS A 37 8.21 -1.79 2.30
CA CYS A 37 9.19 -2.89 2.32
C CYS A 37 9.38 -3.44 3.73
N ARG A 38 9.90 -4.67 3.84
CA ARG A 38 10.31 -5.23 5.14
C ARG A 38 11.64 -4.65 5.62
N TYR A 39 11.78 -4.42 6.92
CA TYR A 39 12.96 -3.82 7.55
C TYR A 39 14.31 -4.47 7.15
N GLN A 40 14.34 -5.79 6.98
CA GLN A 40 15.56 -6.53 6.64
C GLN A 40 15.71 -6.83 5.14
N ARG A 41 14.76 -6.38 4.31
CA ARG A 41 14.64 -6.77 2.89
C ARG A 41 14.15 -5.59 2.05
N LEU A 42 14.95 -4.53 2.02
CA LEU A 42 14.72 -3.27 1.29
C LEU A 42 14.56 -3.46 -0.23
N GLU A 43 15.04 -4.59 -0.75
CA GLU A 43 14.89 -4.99 -2.14
C GLU A 43 13.49 -5.54 -2.48
N TRP A 44 12.69 -5.88 -1.47
CA TRP A 44 11.32 -6.37 -1.65
C TRP A 44 10.35 -5.26 -1.35
N ARG A 45 9.78 -4.73 -2.45
CA ARG A 45 8.86 -3.61 -2.41
C ARG A 45 7.49 -4.09 -2.85
N TYR A 46 6.50 -3.62 -2.13
CA TYR A 46 5.11 -3.82 -2.44
C TYR A 46 4.43 -2.47 -2.54
N THR A 47 3.38 -2.41 -3.36
CA THR A 47 2.67 -1.18 -3.61
C THR A 47 1.26 -1.30 -3.06
N LEU A 48 0.96 -0.55 -2.00
CA LEU A 48 -0.40 -0.36 -1.54
C LEU A 48 -1.06 0.72 -2.38
N VAL A 49 -2.19 0.37 -2.96
CA VAL A 49 -3.00 1.27 -3.79
C VAL A 49 -4.23 1.65 -2.99
N PHE A 50 -4.48 2.94 -2.86
CA PHE A 50 -5.64 3.47 -2.14
C PHE A 50 -6.76 3.78 -3.11
N GLU A 51 -7.92 3.22 -2.82
CA GLU A 51 -9.08 3.32 -3.68
C GLU A 51 -10.03 4.41 -3.16
N GLY A 52 -10.37 5.34 -4.04
CA GLY A 52 -11.24 6.45 -3.69
C GLY A 52 -11.81 7.14 -4.92
N LEU A 53 -12.26 6.39 -5.91
CA LEU A 53 -13.02 6.98 -7.02
C LEU A 53 -14.48 7.17 -6.60
N ASP A 54 -15.01 8.38 -6.73
CA ASP A 54 -16.44 8.69 -6.61
C ASP A 54 -16.99 9.33 -7.89
N ALA A 55 -18.25 9.79 -7.85
CA ALA A 55 -18.91 10.40 -9.00
C ALA A 55 -18.29 11.74 -9.42
N ASP A 56 -17.63 12.45 -8.49
CA ASP A 56 -17.03 13.77 -8.69
C ASP A 56 -15.52 13.69 -8.98
N GLY A 57 -14.92 12.49 -8.83
CA GLY A 57 -13.56 12.19 -9.25
C GLY A 57 -12.77 11.39 -8.22
N ILE A 58 -11.46 11.59 -8.21
CA ILE A 58 -10.55 10.90 -7.29
C ILE A 58 -10.56 11.64 -5.95
N LEU A 59 -10.99 10.94 -4.92
CA LEU A 59 -10.94 11.38 -3.54
C LEU A 59 -9.50 11.41 -3.03
N PRO A 60 -9.17 12.35 -2.11
CA PRO A 60 -7.88 12.31 -1.42
C PRO A 60 -7.76 11.04 -0.56
N PRO A 61 -6.53 10.60 -0.21
CA PRO A 61 -6.28 9.39 0.58
C PRO A 61 -7.06 9.36 1.89
N ALA A 62 -7.19 10.51 2.55
CA ALA A 62 -7.97 10.68 3.77
C ALA A 62 -9.47 10.33 3.64
N LYS A 63 -9.99 10.27 2.41
CA LYS A 63 -11.38 9.94 2.09
C LYS A 63 -11.52 8.60 1.35
N SER A 64 -10.41 7.94 1.02
CA SER A 64 -10.40 6.61 0.41
C SER A 64 -11.25 5.63 1.22
N TYR A 65 -11.83 4.65 0.53
CA TYR A 65 -12.67 3.63 1.14
C TYR A 65 -11.89 2.37 1.51
N GLY A 66 -10.67 2.22 1.01
CA GLY A 66 -9.78 1.11 1.34
C GLY A 66 -8.47 1.17 0.58
N CYS A 67 -7.66 0.13 0.77
CA CYS A 67 -6.45 -0.09 -0.02
C CYS A 67 -6.24 -1.58 -0.32
N HIS A 68 -5.46 -1.87 -1.35
CA HIS A 68 -5.05 -3.23 -1.71
C HIS A 68 -3.60 -3.28 -2.16
N LEU A 69 -3.00 -4.46 -2.15
CA LEU A 69 -1.68 -4.71 -2.73
C LEU A 69 -1.78 -4.81 -4.25
N LEU A 70 -1.07 -3.95 -4.98
CA LEU A 70 -1.02 -3.98 -6.45
C LEU A 70 -0.55 -5.34 -6.96
N GLU A 71 0.46 -5.92 -6.31
CA GLU A 71 1.05 -7.21 -6.68
C GLU A 71 0.16 -8.40 -6.29
N ALA A 72 -0.79 -8.21 -5.37
CA ALA A 72 -1.70 -9.24 -4.90
C ALA A 72 -3.04 -8.62 -4.44
N PRO A 73 -3.95 -8.25 -5.38
CA PRO A 73 -5.18 -7.51 -5.03
C PRO A 73 -6.13 -8.24 -4.07
N ALA A 74 -5.98 -9.56 -3.91
CA ALA A 74 -6.71 -10.35 -2.91
C ALA A 74 -6.34 -9.98 -1.46
N ILE A 75 -5.20 -9.30 -1.25
CA ILE A 75 -4.82 -8.72 0.03
C ILE A 75 -5.24 -7.26 0.02
N SER A 76 -6.41 -7.02 0.59
CA SER A 76 -7.05 -5.71 0.66
C SER A 76 -7.60 -5.41 2.05
N LEU A 77 -7.79 -4.13 2.33
CA LEU A 77 -8.29 -3.60 3.58
C LEU A 77 -9.33 -2.52 3.27
N TYR A 78 -10.56 -2.74 3.73
CA TYR A 78 -11.63 -1.74 3.64
C TYR A 78 -11.69 -0.90 4.91
N PHE A 79 -11.76 0.43 4.76
CA PHE A 79 -11.80 1.38 5.87
C PHE A 79 -13.21 1.48 6.43
N SER A 80 -13.51 0.61 7.41
CA SER A 80 -14.77 0.65 8.16
C SER A 80 -14.82 1.86 9.09
N LYS A 81 -15.66 2.85 8.77
CA LYS A 81 -15.77 4.11 9.52
C LYS A 81 -16.62 4.00 10.79
N ASN A 82 -17.50 2.99 10.88
CA ASN A 82 -18.58 2.96 11.88
C ASN A 82 -18.44 1.88 12.97
N ASN A 83 -17.43 1.00 12.89
CA ASN A 83 -17.24 -0.05 13.89
C ASN A 83 -15.75 -0.22 14.26
N PRO A 84 -15.29 0.36 15.39
CA PRO A 84 -13.90 0.28 15.83
C PRO A 84 -13.40 -1.13 16.16
N ARG A 85 -14.29 -2.05 16.55
CA ARG A 85 -13.91 -3.44 16.79
C ARG A 85 -13.65 -4.15 15.48
N ALA A 86 -14.60 -4.07 14.55
CA ALA A 86 -14.44 -4.64 13.22
C ALA A 86 -13.24 -4.03 12.48
N TRP A 87 -12.99 -2.73 12.64
CA TRP A 87 -11.81 -2.07 12.10
C TRP A 87 -10.51 -2.73 12.57
N ARG A 88 -10.35 -2.93 13.88
CA ARG A 88 -9.15 -3.57 14.44
C ARG A 88 -8.99 -5.02 13.97
N GLU A 89 -10.08 -5.77 13.91
CA GLU A 89 -10.07 -7.16 13.43
C GLU A 89 -9.68 -7.24 11.94
N CYS A 90 -10.23 -6.37 11.09
CA CYS A 90 -9.86 -6.27 9.69
C CYS A 90 -8.39 -5.84 9.50
N LEU A 91 -7.93 -4.86 10.27
CA LEU A 91 -6.55 -4.37 10.21
C LEU A 91 -5.57 -5.48 10.61
N ALA A 92 -5.86 -6.22 11.71
CA ALA A 92 -5.04 -7.35 12.12
C ALA A 92 -5.01 -8.45 11.05
N ALA A 93 -6.17 -8.82 10.50
CA ALA A 93 -6.25 -9.83 9.43
C ALA A 93 -5.49 -9.40 8.16
N PHE A 94 -5.54 -8.12 7.82
CA PHE A 94 -4.78 -7.57 6.70
C PHE A 94 -3.27 -7.68 6.93
N ILE A 95 -2.78 -7.29 8.11
CA ILE A 95 -1.37 -7.40 8.47
C ILE A 95 -0.90 -8.86 8.50
N GLU A 96 -1.71 -9.79 8.99
CA GLU A 96 -1.39 -11.23 8.96
C GLU A 96 -1.22 -11.74 7.52
N ARG A 97 -2.12 -11.37 6.60
CA ARG A 97 -2.00 -11.72 5.18
C ARG A 97 -0.77 -11.10 4.55
N LEU A 98 -0.48 -9.85 4.89
CA LEU A 98 0.69 -9.12 4.43
C LEU A 98 1.98 -9.76 4.96
N ASN A 99 1.97 -10.28 6.19
CA ASN A 99 3.09 -11.01 6.79
C ASN A 99 3.32 -12.38 6.15
N ALA A 100 2.26 -13.03 5.66
CA ALA A 100 2.32 -14.30 4.95
C ALA A 100 2.82 -14.17 3.50
N LEU A 101 3.05 -12.95 3.00
CA LEU A 101 3.53 -12.74 1.64
C LEU A 101 4.89 -13.41 1.41
N PRO A 102 5.01 -14.24 0.37
CA PRO A 102 6.29 -14.79 -0.02
C PRO A 102 7.20 -13.66 -0.52
N PRO A 103 8.52 -13.85 -0.48
CA PRO A 103 9.47 -12.97 -1.16
C PRO A 103 9.08 -12.70 -2.62
N ILE A 104 8.72 -11.46 -2.98
CA ILE A 104 8.73 -11.07 -4.39
C ILE A 104 10.15 -10.63 -4.73
N TYR A 105 10.87 -11.49 -5.45
CA TYR A 105 12.14 -11.11 -6.06
C TYR A 105 11.85 -10.20 -7.25
N ILE A 106 11.83 -8.89 -7.03
CA ILE A 106 11.92 -7.93 -8.13
C ILE A 106 13.37 -7.99 -8.58
N SER A 107 13.66 -8.83 -9.58
CA SER A 107 14.87 -8.69 -10.37
C SER A 107 14.77 -7.33 -11.03
N TYR A 108 15.32 -6.30 -10.38
CA TYR A 108 15.76 -5.11 -11.10
C TYR A 108 16.83 -5.63 -12.06
N LYS A 109 16.40 -6.09 -13.25
CA LYS A 109 17.22 -5.90 -14.42
C LYS A 109 17.30 -4.39 -14.55
N ALA A 110 18.33 -3.83 -13.92
CA ALA A 110 18.89 -2.57 -14.30
C ALA A 110 19.03 -2.69 -15.82
N HIS A 111 18.13 -2.05 -16.55
CA HIS A 111 18.36 -1.72 -17.93
C HIS A 111 19.58 -0.81 -17.88
N ARG A 112 20.77 -1.42 -17.91
CA ARG A 112 22.00 -0.77 -18.34
C ARG A 112 21.61 -0.16 -19.67
N ARG A 113 21.33 1.14 -19.65
CA ARG A 113 21.21 1.94 -20.87
C ARG A 113 22.48 1.62 -21.64
N ARG A 114 22.34 0.91 -22.76
CA ARG A 114 23.41 0.86 -23.74
C ARG A 114 23.71 2.32 -24.07
N PRO A 115 24.95 2.81 -23.97
CA PRO A 115 25.27 4.07 -24.59
C PRO A 115 24.95 3.90 -26.07
N TYR A 116 24.06 4.74 -26.59
CA TYR A 116 23.84 4.83 -28.02
C TYR A 116 25.18 5.21 -28.64
N ALA A 117 25.79 4.25 -29.34
CA ALA A 117 26.84 4.53 -30.29
C ALA A 117 26.15 4.84 -31.62
N VAL A 118 26.15 6.12 -32.01
CA VAL A 118 26.22 6.59 -33.40
C VAL A 118 27.04 7.88 -33.38
#